data_AF-A0A849WK83-F1
#
_entry.id   AF-A0A849WK83-F1
#
_cell.length_a   1.000
_cell.length_b   1.000
_cell.length_c   1.000
_cell.angle_alpha   90.00
_cell.angle_beta   90.00
_cell.angle_gamma   90.00
#
_symmetry.space_group_name_H-M   'P 1'
#
loop_
_entity.id
_entity.type
_entity.pdbx_description
1 polymer ?
#
loop_
_entity_poly.entity_id
_entity_poly.type
_entity_poly.pdbx_seq_one_letter_code
_entity_poly.pdbx_strand_id
1 'polypeptide(L)'
;MKINIQKLPLEIQDRLREIQKNPKNYSGFYVKHRNVGLSIFGLILFFGACIGGIGLAQEEQLSYLIWFGCAFVASWIAIASYYYLKDYKASEIKPYIFLNPMYLIKVGLRDVIYHNLWTEKKDLKIVHNYTNGIYSGTAFTFYFQDGSSESFNVSPKKEADRLIDLINTYRLNFIDALEKQNFEPLFAFDLFYEMSDPKNKEKLDETLYPSQNARSKWSVFFQIGMAASILACFFYYYNLYYKQKKDLRYCYSAENYERFLERYSLNFFKAEAEEKLYSHYKKEFDTNKANIQNLKKLAQKKHFPFLSPAKQQEIATLYSEETKKQIDALYKDCVEQYQSSSQAPAKEAIIKILEFARQNKSCPVSIEYSWAMEGLEGPFPIVTTLGQQQNAQAPSVYFSAAKNDSNQLLLDPKLKEVISSAIPYGIAEVQTKGDIVIKVSANILPSTYSYEFTLSPSFTKSYFQGIEYQWSIQIFLQEEKLFEFFCTTLPPMNIKINYTTYKYQTSYISPDSVYGKMVESIFADFTQKVSEQLK
;
A
#
# COMPACT_ATOMS: atom_id res chain seq x y z
N MET A 1 -29.81 23.00 46.72
CA MET A 1 -31.17 22.60 46.24
C MET A 1 -31.38 23.00 44.78
N LYS A 2 -32.09 22.19 43.97
CA LYS A 2 -32.40 22.48 42.55
C LYS A 2 -33.91 22.66 42.35
N ILE A 3 -34.34 23.80 41.81
CA ILE A 3 -35.75 24.17 41.61
C ILE A 3 -36.00 24.59 40.17
N ASN A 4 -37.15 24.28 39.59
CA ASN A 4 -37.52 24.79 38.26
C ASN A 4 -37.86 26.28 38.32
N ILE A 5 -37.31 27.11 37.42
CA ILE A 5 -37.51 28.56 37.39
C ILE A 5 -39.00 28.93 37.39
N GLN A 6 -39.82 28.22 36.60
CA GLN A 6 -41.25 28.52 36.46
C GLN A 6 -42.04 28.28 37.75
N LYS A 7 -41.46 27.55 38.70
CA LYS A 7 -42.06 27.19 39.98
C LYS A 7 -41.56 28.05 41.13
N LEU A 8 -40.62 28.96 40.90
CA LEU A 8 -40.22 29.93 41.91
C LEU A 8 -41.37 30.91 42.20
N PRO A 9 -41.54 31.38 43.45
CA PRO A 9 -42.40 32.52 43.75
C PRO A 9 -42.11 33.72 42.84
N LEU A 10 -43.16 34.43 42.42
CA LEU A 10 -43.04 35.55 41.46
C LEU A 10 -42.12 36.65 42.01
N GLU A 11 -42.14 36.86 43.33
CA GLU A 11 -41.32 37.81 44.06
C GLU A 11 -39.82 37.51 43.87
N ILE A 12 -39.44 36.22 43.93
CA ILE A 12 -38.05 35.78 43.73
C ILE A 12 -37.67 35.92 42.26
N GLN A 13 -38.58 35.56 41.35
CA GLN A 13 -38.35 35.72 39.91
C GLN A 13 -38.12 37.19 39.54
N ASP A 14 -38.93 38.10 40.07
CA ASP A 14 -38.84 39.53 39.82
C ASP A 14 -37.57 40.15 40.43
N ARG A 15 -37.18 39.74 41.66
CA ARG A 15 -35.89 40.13 42.25
C ARG A 15 -34.71 39.68 41.40
N LEU A 16 -34.69 38.42 40.97
CA LEU A 16 -33.64 37.89 40.09
C LEU A 16 -33.62 38.65 38.75
N ARG A 17 -34.78 38.96 38.19
CA ARG A 17 -34.91 39.74 36.95
C ARG A 17 -34.41 41.17 37.12
N GLU A 18 -34.72 41.81 38.25
CA GLU A 18 -34.26 43.16 38.58
C GLU A 18 -32.74 43.22 38.75
N ILE A 19 -32.18 42.26 39.50
CA ILE A 19 -30.73 42.10 39.65
C ILE A 19 -30.06 41.94 38.27
N GLN A 20 -30.66 41.18 37.36
CA GLN A 20 -30.09 41.00 36.01
C GLN A 20 -30.20 42.23 35.12
N LYS A 21 -31.26 43.04 35.28
CA LYS A 21 -31.42 44.32 34.56
C LYS A 21 -30.41 45.36 35.07
N ASN A 22 -30.21 45.43 36.38
CA ASN A 22 -29.36 46.43 37.04
C ASN A 22 -28.31 45.78 37.95
N PRO A 23 -27.35 45.02 37.39
CA PRO A 23 -26.48 44.19 38.20
C PRO A 23 -25.46 45.01 39.01
N LYS A 24 -25.28 46.30 38.70
CA LYS A 24 -24.49 47.25 39.51
C LYS A 24 -25.14 47.58 40.86
N ASN A 25 -26.46 47.42 40.98
CA ASN A 25 -27.19 47.69 42.23
C ASN A 25 -27.19 46.46 43.16
N TYR A 26 -26.74 45.31 42.67
CA TYR A 26 -26.61 44.12 43.48
C TYR A 26 -25.39 44.24 44.39
N SER A 27 -25.61 44.16 45.69
CA SER A 27 -24.56 44.19 46.72
C SER A 27 -23.69 42.93 46.74
N GLY A 28 -24.12 41.88 46.03
CA GLY A 28 -23.38 40.65 45.83
C GLY A 28 -22.45 40.65 44.62
N PHE A 29 -21.70 39.57 44.46
CA PHE A 29 -20.98 39.29 43.21
C PHE A 29 -21.89 38.58 42.22
N TYR A 30 -21.71 38.87 40.94
CA TYR A 30 -22.42 38.19 39.86
C TYR A 30 -21.48 37.91 38.69
N VAL A 31 -21.70 36.79 38.01
CA VAL A 31 -21.02 36.47 36.75
C VAL A 31 -22.01 35.86 35.76
N LYS A 32 -21.98 36.36 34.52
CA LYS A 32 -22.82 35.84 33.44
C LYS A 32 -22.29 34.47 33.00
N HIS A 33 -23.15 33.45 32.96
CA HIS A 33 -22.75 32.12 32.51
C HIS A 33 -22.52 32.12 30.99
N ARG A 34 -21.27 31.96 30.53
CA ARG A 34 -20.85 32.19 29.13
C ARG A 34 -21.00 30.99 28.18
N ASN A 35 -22.14 30.28 28.19
CA ASN A 35 -22.32 29.15 27.26
C ASN A 35 -22.79 29.58 25.86
N VAL A 36 -23.29 30.81 25.69
CA VAL A 36 -23.78 31.34 24.40
C VAL A 36 -22.68 31.35 23.33
N GLY A 37 -21.45 31.71 23.70
CA GLY A 37 -20.32 31.76 22.77
C GLY A 37 -19.98 30.38 22.18
N LEU A 38 -20.02 29.33 23.00
CA LEU A 38 -19.81 27.95 22.55
C LEU A 38 -20.91 27.50 21.59
N SER A 39 -22.17 27.90 21.82
CA SER A 39 -23.27 27.58 20.91
C SER A 39 -23.13 28.29 19.56
N ILE A 40 -22.72 29.57 19.56
CA ILE A 40 -22.44 30.30 18.30
C ILE A 40 -21.28 29.64 17.54
N PHE A 41 -20.21 29.26 18.25
CA PHE A 41 -19.09 28.54 17.66
C PHE A 41 -19.51 27.19 17.06
N GLY A 42 -20.41 26.47 17.73
CA GLY A 42 -21.01 25.24 17.21
C GLY A 42 -21.74 25.41 15.88
N LEU A 43 -22.48 26.52 15.71
CA LEU A 43 -23.11 26.86 14.43
C LEU A 43 -22.07 27.18 13.36
N ILE A 44 -21.03 27.95 13.69
CA ILE A 44 -19.95 28.31 12.77
C ILE A 44 -19.21 27.05 12.29
N LEU A 45 -18.90 26.12 13.20
CA LEU A 45 -18.27 24.84 12.86
C LEU A 45 -19.08 24.04 11.85
N PHE A 46 -20.41 24.00 12.01
CA PHE A 46 -21.29 23.32 11.07
C PHE A 46 -21.27 23.95 9.68
N PHE A 47 -21.40 25.28 9.58
CA PHE A 47 -21.29 25.96 8.29
C PHE A 47 -19.92 25.75 7.64
N GLY A 48 -18.84 25.80 8.43
CA GLY A 48 -17.50 25.48 7.95
C GLY A 48 -17.37 24.06 7.40
N ALA A 49 -17.94 23.07 8.10
CA ALA A 49 -17.96 21.67 7.65
C ALA A 49 -18.75 21.48 6.34
N CYS A 50 -19.88 22.18 6.19
CA CYS A 50 -20.66 22.16 4.94
C CYS A 50 -19.88 22.76 3.76
N ILE A 51 -19.22 23.91 3.96
CA ILE A 51 -18.43 24.57 2.90
C ILE A 51 -17.21 23.72 2.54
N GLY A 52 -16.48 23.20 3.53
CA GLY A 52 -15.32 22.33 3.30
C GLY A 52 -15.70 21.02 2.58
N GLY A 53 -16.92 20.52 2.81
CA GLY A 53 -17.45 19.34 2.13
C GLY A 53 -17.60 19.49 0.63
N ILE A 54 -17.90 20.69 0.14
CA ILE A 54 -18.04 20.96 -1.28
C ILE A 54 -16.69 20.79 -2.00
N GLY A 55 -15.59 21.17 -1.35
CA GLY A 55 -14.23 20.97 -1.88
C GLY A 55 -13.77 19.51 -1.80
N LEU A 56 -14.04 18.85 -0.68
CA LEU A 56 -13.62 17.45 -0.44
C LEU A 56 -14.41 16.42 -1.26
N ALA A 57 -15.59 16.77 -1.76
CA ALA A 57 -16.37 15.90 -2.64
C ALA A 57 -15.66 15.56 -3.97
N GLN A 58 -14.52 16.20 -4.28
CA GLN A 58 -13.78 15.93 -5.51
C GLN A 58 -12.65 14.89 -5.36
N GLU A 59 -12.24 14.53 -4.15
CA GLU A 59 -11.09 13.64 -3.92
C GLU A 59 -11.47 12.37 -3.16
N GLU A 60 -11.05 11.21 -3.68
CA GLU A 60 -11.08 9.83 -3.13
C GLU A 60 -12.36 9.36 -2.40
N GLN A 61 -12.44 8.07 -2.03
CA GLN A 61 -13.63 7.49 -1.36
C GLN A 61 -13.53 7.48 0.17
N LEU A 62 -12.31 7.47 0.73
CA LEU A 62 -12.08 7.44 2.18
C LEU A 62 -12.44 8.79 2.83
N SER A 63 -12.20 9.88 2.11
CA SER A 63 -12.59 11.26 2.43
C SER A 63 -14.08 11.41 2.70
N TYR A 64 -14.95 10.73 1.94
CA TYR A 64 -16.39 10.83 2.11
C TYR A 64 -16.89 10.29 3.45
N LEU A 65 -16.38 9.14 3.90
CA LEU A 65 -16.85 8.52 5.14
C LEU A 65 -16.42 9.35 6.36
N ILE A 66 -15.16 9.82 6.35
CA ILE A 66 -14.63 10.74 7.37
C ILE A 66 -15.42 12.05 7.35
N TRP A 67 -15.68 12.60 6.16
CA TRP A 67 -16.44 13.84 6.03
C TRP A 67 -17.88 13.68 6.53
N PHE A 68 -18.57 12.58 6.20
CA PHE A 68 -19.91 12.30 6.71
C PHE A 68 -19.93 12.18 8.24
N GLY A 69 -18.94 11.51 8.82
CA GLY A 69 -18.78 11.43 10.28
C GLY A 69 -18.61 12.81 10.92
N CYS A 70 -17.74 13.65 10.36
CA CYS A 70 -17.52 15.02 10.83
C CYS A 70 -18.78 15.90 10.65
N ALA A 71 -19.44 15.83 9.49
CA ALA A 71 -20.66 16.57 9.20
C ALA A 71 -21.80 16.16 10.14
N PHE A 72 -21.90 14.88 10.49
CA PHE A 72 -22.87 14.38 11.46
C PHE A 72 -22.66 15.01 12.85
N VAL A 73 -21.42 14.94 13.37
CA VAL A 73 -21.07 15.53 14.68
C VAL A 73 -21.29 17.04 14.67
N ALA A 74 -20.89 17.72 13.58
CA ALA A 74 -21.09 19.16 13.43
C ALA A 74 -22.58 19.53 13.40
N SER A 75 -23.41 18.74 12.70
CA SER A 75 -24.86 18.92 12.66
C SER A 75 -25.49 18.76 14.05
N TRP A 76 -25.06 17.73 14.79
CA TRP A 76 -25.52 17.51 16.16
C TRP A 76 -25.20 18.71 17.06
N ILE A 77 -23.97 19.19 17.01
CA ILE A 77 -23.53 20.38 17.77
C ILE A 77 -24.35 21.61 17.36
N ALA A 78 -24.57 21.84 16.06
CA ALA A 78 -25.36 22.96 15.58
C ALA A 78 -26.81 22.91 16.04
N ILE A 79 -27.45 21.75 16.01
CA ILE A 79 -28.82 21.55 16.49
C ILE A 79 -28.88 21.82 17.99
N ALA A 80 -28.01 21.19 18.79
CA ALA A 80 -27.96 21.41 20.23
C ALA A 80 -27.72 22.90 20.57
N SER A 81 -26.84 23.55 19.81
CA SER A 81 -26.55 24.98 19.92
C SER A 81 -27.75 25.86 19.57
N TYR A 82 -28.46 25.54 18.48
CA TYR A 82 -29.67 26.26 18.07
C TYR A 82 -30.76 26.17 19.13
N TYR A 83 -31.02 24.98 19.68
CA TYR A 83 -32.00 24.82 20.76
C TYR A 83 -31.59 25.54 22.04
N TYR A 84 -30.30 25.48 22.41
CA TYR A 84 -29.79 26.24 23.55
C TYR A 84 -29.99 27.75 23.35
N LEU A 85 -29.66 28.28 22.16
CA LEU A 85 -29.83 29.70 21.84
C LEU A 85 -31.30 30.11 21.79
N LYS A 86 -32.18 29.24 21.28
CA LYS A 86 -33.62 29.44 21.27
C LYS A 86 -34.17 29.52 22.69
N ASP A 87 -33.83 28.56 23.54
CA ASP A 87 -34.23 28.54 24.95
C ASP A 87 -33.61 29.72 25.71
N TYR A 88 -32.35 30.07 25.42
CA TYR A 88 -31.69 31.26 25.97
C TYR A 88 -32.41 32.55 25.58
N LYS A 89 -32.85 32.68 24.32
CA LYS A 89 -33.60 33.85 23.85
C LYS A 89 -34.97 33.93 24.53
N ALA A 90 -35.67 32.80 24.64
CA ALA A 90 -37.01 32.70 25.23
C ALA A 90 -37.02 32.83 26.77
N SER A 91 -35.92 32.48 27.46
CA SER A 91 -35.87 32.56 28.92
C SER A 91 -35.97 33.99 29.42
N GLU A 92 -36.92 34.26 30.30
CA GLU A 92 -37.10 35.58 30.92
C GLU A 92 -35.95 35.93 31.86
N ILE A 93 -35.49 34.95 32.64
CA ILE A 93 -34.32 35.06 33.51
C ILE A 93 -33.13 34.41 32.81
N LYS A 94 -32.06 35.15 32.59
CA LYS A 94 -30.87 34.63 31.89
C LYS A 94 -29.99 33.80 32.84
N PRO A 95 -29.17 32.87 32.30
CA PRO A 95 -28.21 32.14 33.11
C PRO A 95 -27.13 33.03 33.74
N TYR A 96 -27.11 33.07 35.07
CA TYR A 96 -26.19 33.85 35.89
C TYR A 96 -25.76 33.04 37.10
N ILE A 97 -24.59 33.36 37.64
CA ILE A 97 -24.17 32.91 38.96
C ILE A 97 -24.12 34.15 39.85
N PHE A 98 -24.81 34.09 40.97
CA PHE A 98 -24.80 35.10 42.02
C PHE A 98 -24.14 34.51 43.25
N LEU A 99 -23.35 35.35 43.92
CA LEU A 99 -22.76 35.04 45.21
C LEU A 99 -23.08 36.19 46.14
N ASN A 100 -23.76 35.90 47.24
CA ASN A 100 -23.96 36.85 48.33
C ASN A 100 -23.47 36.21 49.64
N PRO A 101 -23.52 36.91 50.79
CA PRO A 101 -23.06 36.35 52.04
C PRO A 101 -23.72 35.01 52.40
N MET A 102 -24.98 34.78 52.03
CA MET A 102 -25.76 33.62 52.44
C MET A 102 -25.71 32.46 51.43
N TYR A 103 -25.69 32.77 50.13
CA TYR A 103 -25.95 31.80 49.07
C TYR A 103 -24.97 31.90 47.90
N LEU A 104 -24.62 30.74 47.34
CA LEU A 104 -24.21 30.60 45.95
C LEU A 104 -25.45 30.21 45.13
N ILE A 105 -25.82 31.03 44.16
CA ILE A 105 -27.02 30.86 43.34
C ILE A 105 -26.60 30.72 41.89
N LYS A 106 -26.89 29.58 41.28
CA LYS A 106 -26.69 29.31 39.87
C LYS A 106 -28.04 29.23 39.16
N VAL A 107 -28.34 30.26 38.41
CA VAL A 107 -29.50 30.31 37.53
C VAL A 107 -29.13 29.68 36.19
N GLY A 108 -29.79 28.59 35.84
CA GLY A 108 -29.74 27.93 34.55
C GLY A 108 -30.81 28.45 33.59
N LEU A 109 -31.09 27.69 32.53
CA LEU A 109 -32.16 28.04 31.58
C LEU A 109 -33.55 27.61 32.05
N ARG A 110 -33.62 26.58 32.90
CA ARG A 110 -34.90 26.00 33.36
C ARG A 110 -34.94 25.82 34.86
N ASP A 111 -33.81 26.00 35.53
CA ASP A 111 -33.59 25.66 36.92
C ASP A 111 -32.79 26.76 37.63
N VAL A 112 -33.03 26.89 38.93
CA VAL A 112 -32.18 27.64 39.86
C VAL A 112 -31.66 26.64 40.86
N ILE A 113 -30.33 26.60 40.99
CA ILE A 113 -29.64 25.86 42.02
C ILE A 113 -29.17 26.90 43.02
N TYR A 114 -29.45 26.71 44.31
CA TYR A 114 -28.84 27.52 45.35
C TYR A 114 -28.28 26.64 46.45
N HIS A 115 -27.18 27.10 47.06
CA HIS A 115 -26.52 26.45 48.17
C HIS A 115 -26.25 27.45 49.28
N ASN A 116 -26.54 27.07 50.52
CA ASN A 116 -26.25 27.91 51.68
C ASN A 116 -24.74 27.83 52.03
N LEU A 117 -24.06 28.96 52.01
CA LEU A 117 -22.61 29.03 52.20
C LEU A 117 -22.15 28.74 53.64
N TRP A 118 -23.05 28.81 54.60
CA TRP A 118 -22.74 28.61 56.01
C TRP A 118 -23.06 27.21 56.49
N THR A 119 -24.21 26.66 56.07
CA THR A 119 -24.63 25.33 56.51
C THR A 119 -24.17 24.21 55.58
N GLU A 120 -24.12 24.45 54.27
CA GLU A 120 -23.85 23.40 53.28
C GLU A 120 -22.42 23.42 52.74
N LYS A 121 -21.70 24.55 52.81
CA LYS A 121 -20.34 24.65 52.28
C LYS A 121 -19.36 23.83 53.10
N LYS A 122 -18.69 22.89 52.45
CA LYS A 122 -17.58 22.11 53.00
C LYS A 122 -16.24 22.81 52.77
N ASP A 123 -15.96 23.23 51.55
CA ASP A 123 -14.67 23.83 51.17
C ASP A 123 -14.81 24.81 49.99
N LEU A 124 -13.82 25.70 49.83
CA LEU A 124 -13.69 26.61 48.69
C LEU A 124 -12.27 26.53 48.15
N LYS A 125 -12.13 26.00 46.92
CA LYS A 125 -10.86 25.96 46.20
C LYS A 125 -10.80 27.07 45.16
N ILE A 126 -9.72 27.84 45.19
CA ILE A 126 -9.48 28.97 44.28
C ILE A 126 -8.18 28.69 43.51
N VAL A 127 -8.25 28.65 42.18
CA VAL A 127 -7.11 28.32 41.32
C VAL A 127 -6.94 29.38 40.24
N HIS A 128 -5.80 30.07 40.23
CA HIS A 128 -5.41 30.94 39.13
C HIS A 128 -4.87 30.11 37.97
N ASN A 129 -5.47 30.26 36.79
CA ASN A 129 -5.06 29.58 35.57
C ASN A 129 -4.20 30.51 34.71
N TYR A 130 -3.14 29.94 34.14
CA TYR A 130 -2.24 30.61 33.19
C TYR A 130 -2.09 29.75 31.94
N THR A 131 -2.12 30.38 30.77
CA THR A 131 -1.87 29.74 29.47
C THR A 131 -0.70 30.46 28.81
N ASN A 132 0.40 29.74 28.58
CA ASN A 132 1.65 30.31 28.06
C ASN A 132 2.17 31.51 28.89
N GLY A 133 2.07 31.42 30.23
CA GLY A 133 2.47 32.48 31.15
C GLY A 133 1.49 33.66 31.26
N ILE A 134 0.44 33.70 30.43
CA ILE A 134 -0.60 34.74 30.47
C ILE A 134 -1.76 34.27 31.33
N TYR A 135 -2.20 35.11 32.27
CA TYR A 135 -3.35 34.83 33.12
C TYR A 135 -4.62 34.64 32.27
N SER A 136 -5.27 33.48 32.39
CA SER A 136 -6.47 33.12 31.61
C SER A 136 -7.77 33.19 32.42
N GLY A 137 -7.70 33.15 33.75
CA GLY A 137 -8.85 33.29 34.65
C GLY A 137 -8.60 32.65 36.01
N THR A 138 -9.49 32.88 36.98
CA THR A 138 -9.48 32.19 38.28
C THR A 138 -10.70 31.29 38.36
N ALA A 139 -10.49 30.00 38.62
CA ALA A 139 -11.54 29.04 38.89
C ALA A 139 -11.88 29.06 40.39
N PHE A 140 -13.15 29.31 40.71
CA PHE A 140 -13.71 29.17 42.05
C PHE A 140 -14.53 27.90 42.09
N THR A 141 -14.17 26.95 42.96
CA THR A 141 -14.88 25.68 43.13
C THR A 141 -15.34 25.55 44.57
N PHE A 142 -16.65 25.60 44.76
CA PHE A 142 -17.30 25.38 46.04
C PHE A 142 -17.64 23.88 46.16
N TYR A 143 -17.22 23.28 47.26
CA TYR A 143 -17.58 21.91 47.62
C TYR A 143 -18.61 21.93 48.73
N PHE A 144 -19.67 21.12 48.60
CA PHE A 144 -20.77 21.07 49.56
C PHE A 144 -20.79 19.75 50.33
N GLN A 145 -21.49 19.74 51.47
CA GLN A 145 -21.58 18.59 52.37
C GLN A 145 -22.29 17.38 51.73
N ASP A 146 -23.22 17.62 50.79
CA ASP A 146 -23.92 16.58 50.03
C ASP A 146 -23.06 15.92 48.95
N GLY A 147 -21.78 16.31 48.82
CA GLY A 147 -20.84 15.82 47.82
C GLY A 147 -20.94 16.52 46.47
N SER A 148 -21.89 17.44 46.29
CA SER A 148 -21.97 18.26 45.09
C SER A 148 -20.86 19.32 45.06
N SER A 149 -20.58 19.84 43.86
CA SER A 149 -19.65 20.95 43.70
C SER A 149 -20.14 21.89 42.60
N GLU A 150 -19.90 23.18 42.80
CA GLU A 150 -20.20 24.22 41.83
C GLU A 150 -18.94 25.00 41.51
N SER A 151 -18.65 25.12 40.21
CA SER A 151 -17.45 25.79 39.73
C SER A 151 -17.78 26.86 38.70
N PHE A 152 -17.08 27.99 38.80
CA PHE A 152 -17.15 29.06 37.80
C PHE A 152 -15.83 29.80 37.67
N ASN A 153 -15.62 30.37 36.49
CA ASN A 153 -14.41 31.13 36.17
C ASN A 153 -14.69 32.62 36.19
N VAL A 154 -13.80 33.38 36.83
CA VAL A 154 -13.80 34.84 36.84
C VAL A 154 -12.56 35.36 36.13
N SER A 155 -12.74 36.33 35.23
CA SER A 155 -11.69 37.00 34.50
C SER A 155 -12.17 38.42 34.19
N PRO A 156 -11.31 39.46 34.25
CA PRO A 156 -9.85 39.42 34.46
C PRO A 156 -9.41 39.23 35.92
N LYS A 157 -8.10 39.11 36.17
CA LYS A 157 -7.51 38.87 37.51
C LYS A 157 -8.02 39.84 38.57
N LYS A 158 -8.11 41.12 38.23
CA LYS A 158 -8.63 42.17 39.13
C LYS A 158 -10.03 41.87 39.69
N GLU A 159 -10.92 41.30 38.87
CA GLU A 159 -12.27 40.92 39.31
C GLU A 159 -12.24 39.65 40.17
N ALA A 160 -11.33 38.72 39.89
CA ALA A 160 -11.14 37.55 40.72
C ALA A 160 -10.58 37.93 42.10
N ASP A 161 -9.58 38.81 42.16
CA ASP A 161 -9.00 39.30 43.42
C ASP A 161 -10.08 40.04 44.23
N ARG A 162 -10.90 40.89 43.57
CA ARG A 162 -12.05 41.55 44.21
C ARG A 162 -13.05 40.55 44.78
N LEU A 163 -13.31 39.43 44.10
CA LEU A 163 -14.20 38.39 44.60
C LEU A 163 -13.60 37.67 45.81
N ILE A 164 -12.30 37.40 45.82
CA ILE A 164 -11.60 36.81 46.97
C ILE A 164 -11.76 37.73 48.19
N ASP A 165 -11.52 39.03 48.01
CA ASP A 165 -11.69 40.03 49.07
C ASP A 165 -13.14 40.07 49.57
N LEU A 166 -14.11 40.06 48.66
CA LEU A 166 -15.53 40.07 48.99
C LEU A 166 -15.95 38.82 49.80
N ILE A 167 -15.47 37.63 49.43
CA ILE A 167 -15.73 36.39 50.17
C ILE A 167 -15.13 36.47 51.58
N ASN A 168 -13.93 37.04 51.71
CA ASN A 168 -13.31 37.26 53.01
C ASN A 168 -14.10 38.27 53.85
N THR A 169 -14.60 39.35 53.26
CA THR A 169 -15.49 40.31 53.92
C THR A 169 -16.77 39.65 54.40
N TYR A 170 -17.40 38.78 53.59
CA TYR A 170 -18.60 38.05 53.99
C TYR A 170 -18.34 37.16 55.21
N ARG A 171 -17.19 36.46 55.24
CA ARG A 171 -16.77 35.65 56.39
C ARG A 171 -16.64 36.49 57.65
N LEU A 172 -15.99 37.64 57.57
CA LEU A 172 -15.79 38.52 58.73
C LEU A 172 -17.11 39.12 59.22
N ASN A 173 -17.98 39.60 58.31
CA ASN A 173 -19.28 40.15 58.66
C ASN A 173 -20.19 39.09 59.33
N PHE A 174 -20.08 37.82 58.91
CA PHE A 174 -20.83 36.73 59.54
C PHE A 174 -20.33 36.43 60.96
N ILE A 175 -19.02 36.40 61.17
CA ILE A 175 -18.43 36.24 62.52
C ILE A 175 -18.85 37.39 63.43
N ASP A 176 -18.79 38.63 62.94
CA ASP A 176 -19.21 39.81 63.70
C ASP A 176 -20.72 39.77 64.06
N ALA A 177 -21.57 39.34 63.12
CA ALA A 177 -23.00 39.14 63.35
C ALA A 177 -23.27 38.06 64.41
N LEU A 178 -22.50 36.96 64.40
CA LEU A 178 -22.57 35.91 65.41
C LEU A 178 -22.17 36.42 66.80
N GLU A 179 -21.05 37.14 66.90
CA GLU A 179 -20.54 37.69 68.16
C GLU A 179 -21.49 38.72 68.78
N LYS A 180 -22.10 39.57 67.93
CA LYS A 180 -23.06 40.61 68.36
C LYS A 180 -24.49 40.10 68.49
N GLN A 181 -24.76 38.85 68.13
CA GLN A 181 -26.12 38.27 68.03
C GLN A 181 -27.08 39.11 67.17
N ASN A 182 -26.55 39.86 66.19
CA ASN A 182 -27.34 40.70 65.30
C ASN A 182 -27.26 40.18 63.86
N PHE A 183 -28.27 39.39 63.47
CA PHE A 183 -28.37 38.79 62.15
C PHE A 183 -29.17 39.63 61.13
N GLU A 184 -29.75 40.76 61.55
CA GLU A 184 -30.55 41.63 60.67
C GLU A 184 -29.80 42.03 59.39
N PRO A 185 -28.49 42.39 59.43
CA PRO A 185 -27.74 42.72 58.22
C PRO A 185 -27.60 41.54 57.25
N LEU A 186 -27.63 40.29 57.73
CA LEU A 186 -27.51 39.10 56.88
C LEU A 186 -28.84 38.74 56.22
N PHE A 187 -29.97 38.95 56.90
CA PHE A 187 -31.30 38.74 56.33
C PHE A 187 -31.61 39.67 55.17
N ALA A 188 -31.01 40.86 55.12
CA ALA A 188 -31.11 41.75 53.95
C ALA A 188 -30.55 41.13 52.66
N PHE A 189 -29.73 40.08 52.75
CA PHE A 189 -29.19 39.33 51.60
C PHE A 189 -29.93 38.03 51.32
N ASP A 190 -30.98 37.70 52.08
CA ASP A 190 -31.75 36.47 51.88
C ASP A 190 -32.71 36.61 50.70
N LEU A 191 -32.19 36.30 49.50
CA LEU A 191 -32.96 36.29 48.26
C LEU A 191 -34.05 35.22 48.21
N PHE A 192 -34.03 34.25 49.14
CA PHE A 192 -34.97 33.14 49.19
C PHE A 192 -35.78 33.13 50.49
N TYR A 193 -35.88 34.26 51.20
CA TYR A 193 -36.63 34.37 52.44
C TYR A 193 -38.07 33.84 52.28
N GLU A 194 -38.73 34.17 51.17
CA GLU A 194 -40.11 33.74 50.86
C GLU A 194 -40.26 32.21 50.71
N MET A 195 -39.17 31.47 50.48
CA MET A 195 -39.18 30.00 50.42
C MET A 195 -39.33 29.36 51.81
N SER A 196 -39.13 30.12 52.89
CA SER A 196 -39.33 29.64 54.24
C SER A 196 -40.82 29.52 54.63
N ASP A 197 -41.72 30.23 53.92
CA ASP A 197 -43.17 30.16 54.11
C ASP A 197 -43.70 28.73 53.81
N PRO A 198 -44.41 28.09 54.75
CA PRO A 198 -45.02 26.77 54.56
C PRO A 198 -45.83 26.63 53.27
N LYS A 199 -46.53 27.68 52.84
CA LYS A 199 -47.35 27.68 51.60
C LYS A 199 -46.51 27.52 50.34
N ASN A 200 -45.28 28.02 50.37
CA ASN A 200 -44.34 27.93 49.25
C ASN A 200 -43.57 26.61 49.27
N LYS A 201 -43.36 26.01 50.45
CA LYS A 201 -42.75 24.67 50.59
C LYS A 201 -43.63 23.55 50.02
N GLU A 202 -44.94 23.59 50.26
CA GLU A 202 -45.87 22.58 49.74
C GLU A 202 -45.89 22.55 48.20
N LYS A 203 -45.86 23.73 47.56
CA LYS A 203 -45.70 23.87 46.11
C LYS A 203 -44.35 23.38 45.59
N LEU A 204 -43.36 23.20 46.45
CA LEU A 204 -42.00 22.79 46.11
C LEU A 204 -41.82 21.28 46.16
N ASP A 205 -42.49 20.60 47.10
CA ASP A 205 -42.39 19.15 47.27
C ASP A 205 -43.03 18.37 46.10
N GLU A 206 -44.07 18.91 45.47
CA GLU A 206 -44.65 18.36 44.22
C GLU A 206 -43.67 18.41 43.02
N THR A 207 -42.49 19.00 43.17
CA THR A 207 -41.62 19.42 42.07
C THR A 207 -40.28 18.71 42.04
N LEU A 208 -39.93 17.99 43.10
CA LEU A 208 -38.72 17.17 43.19
C LEU A 208 -38.73 15.99 42.20
N TYR A 209 -39.90 15.63 41.66
CA TYR A 209 -40.03 14.63 40.60
C TYR A 209 -39.95 15.29 39.21
N PRO A 210 -38.96 14.96 38.37
CA PRO A 210 -38.89 15.49 37.01
C PRO A 210 -40.13 15.05 36.23
N SER A 211 -40.85 15.99 35.62
CA SER A 211 -42.01 15.66 34.78
C SER A 211 -41.58 14.67 33.69
N GLN A 212 -42.30 13.55 33.52
CA GLN A 212 -42.02 12.51 32.52
C GLN A 212 -41.80 13.07 31.09
N ASN A 213 -42.34 14.25 30.79
CA ASN A 213 -42.21 14.93 29.49
C ASN A 213 -40.81 15.50 29.21
N ALA A 214 -39.89 15.53 30.17
CA ALA A 214 -38.49 15.93 29.93
C ALA A 214 -37.71 14.88 29.11
N ARG A 215 -38.23 13.64 29.00
CA ARG A 215 -37.64 12.54 28.22
C ARG A 215 -37.81 12.65 26.69
N SER A 216 -38.55 13.63 26.14
CA SER A 216 -39.03 13.53 24.75
C SER A 216 -38.20 14.20 23.65
N LYS A 217 -37.22 15.06 23.96
CA LYS A 217 -36.47 15.78 22.91
C LYS A 217 -35.16 15.08 22.50
N TRP A 218 -34.41 14.56 23.47
CA TRP A 218 -33.15 13.85 23.20
C TRP A 218 -33.34 12.53 22.45
N SER A 219 -34.45 11.83 22.69
CA SER A 219 -34.80 10.61 21.95
C SER A 219 -35.07 10.89 20.47
N VAL A 220 -35.79 11.97 20.16
CA VAL A 220 -36.05 12.39 18.77
C VAL A 220 -34.75 12.77 18.06
N PHE A 221 -33.82 13.45 18.72
CA PHE A 221 -32.50 13.73 18.13
C PHE A 221 -31.70 12.46 17.85
N PHE A 222 -31.70 11.51 18.78
CA PHE A 222 -31.02 10.22 18.58
C PHE A 222 -31.63 9.44 17.40
N GLN A 223 -32.96 9.45 17.27
CA GLN A 223 -33.66 8.80 16.17
C GLN A 223 -33.34 9.45 14.81
N ILE A 224 -33.38 10.78 14.70
CA ILE A 224 -32.99 11.49 13.48
C ILE A 224 -31.53 11.21 13.14
N GLY A 225 -30.65 11.21 14.14
CA GLY A 225 -29.24 10.91 13.97
C GLY A 225 -29.02 9.50 13.41
N MET A 226 -29.66 8.48 14.00
CA MET A 226 -29.58 7.11 13.49
C MET A 226 -30.14 6.99 12.07
N ALA A 227 -31.28 7.62 11.76
CA ALA A 227 -31.87 7.59 10.43
C ALA A 227 -30.93 8.19 9.38
N ALA A 228 -30.28 9.31 9.69
CA ALA A 228 -29.29 9.94 8.80
C ALA A 228 -28.06 9.05 8.58
N SER A 229 -27.55 8.40 9.63
CA SER A 229 -26.42 7.47 9.51
C SER A 229 -26.75 6.25 8.67
N ILE A 230 -27.95 5.67 8.82
CA ILE A 230 -28.42 4.55 8.00
C ILE A 230 -28.51 4.98 6.53
N LEU A 231 -29.12 6.14 6.25
CA LEU A 231 -29.19 6.69 4.89
C LEU A 231 -27.80 6.92 4.28
N ALA A 232 -26.86 7.47 5.04
CA ALA A 232 -25.48 7.68 4.58
C ALA A 232 -24.79 6.36 4.24
N CYS A 233 -24.96 5.32 5.06
CA CYS A 233 -24.47 3.98 4.76
C CYS A 233 -25.10 3.43 3.46
N PHE A 234 -26.41 3.58 3.27
CA PHE A 234 -27.09 3.16 2.04
C PHE A 234 -26.54 3.90 0.81
N PHE A 235 -26.38 5.23 0.87
CA PHE A 235 -25.80 6.02 -0.22
C PHE A 235 -24.36 5.62 -0.52
N TYR A 236 -23.54 5.35 0.50
CA TYR A 236 -22.17 4.88 0.34
C TYR A 236 -22.13 3.53 -0.40
N TYR A 237 -22.92 2.56 0.06
CA TYR A 237 -23.00 1.24 -0.58
C TYR A 237 -23.56 1.32 -2.00
N TYR A 238 -24.56 2.17 -2.24
CA TYR A 238 -25.13 2.39 -3.57
C TYR A 238 -24.11 3.03 -4.54
N ASN A 239 -23.37 4.04 -4.09
CA ASN A 239 -22.30 4.66 -4.90
C ASN A 239 -21.15 3.68 -5.17
N LEU A 240 -20.76 2.89 -4.17
CA LEU A 240 -19.73 1.85 -4.34
C LEU A 240 -20.19 0.81 -5.36
N TYR A 241 -21.44 0.34 -5.28
CA TYR A 241 -22.06 -0.56 -6.24
C TYR A 241 -22.03 0.03 -7.66
N TYR A 242 -22.45 1.29 -7.83
CA TYR A 242 -22.49 1.93 -9.16
C TYR A 242 -21.09 2.11 -9.76
N LYS A 243 -20.11 2.50 -8.94
CA LYS A 243 -18.71 2.64 -9.36
C LYS A 243 -18.13 1.29 -9.79
N GLN A 244 -18.27 0.24 -8.96
CA GLN A 244 -17.82 -1.11 -9.31
C GLN A 244 -18.48 -1.60 -10.60
N LYS A 245 -19.80 -1.37 -10.77
CA LYS A 245 -20.52 -1.73 -12.00
C LYS A 245 -19.99 -1.00 -13.23
N LYS A 246 -19.67 0.30 -13.09
CA LYS A 246 -19.09 1.11 -14.17
C LYS A 246 -17.70 0.59 -14.54
N ASP A 247 -16.83 0.35 -13.57
CA ASP A 247 -15.47 -0.14 -13.82
C ASP A 247 -15.48 -1.52 -14.47
N LEU A 248 -16.37 -2.42 -14.01
CA LEU A 248 -16.54 -3.74 -14.60
C LEU A 248 -16.92 -3.68 -16.09
N ARG A 249 -17.72 -2.68 -16.50
CA ARG A 249 -18.08 -2.49 -17.92
C ARG A 249 -16.90 -2.09 -18.79
N TYR A 250 -15.84 -1.53 -18.22
CA TYR A 250 -14.62 -1.16 -18.93
C TYR A 250 -13.57 -2.29 -18.95
N CYS A 251 -13.85 -3.45 -18.34
CA CYS A 251 -12.97 -4.61 -18.40
C CYS A 251 -13.19 -5.38 -19.71
N TYR A 252 -12.20 -5.34 -20.62
CA TYR A 252 -12.24 -6.04 -21.91
C TYR A 252 -11.17 -7.12 -22.08
N SER A 253 -10.28 -7.29 -21.10
CA SER A 253 -9.15 -8.23 -21.15
C SER A 253 -8.96 -8.91 -19.80
N ALA A 254 -8.32 -10.08 -19.79
CA ALA A 254 -8.01 -10.82 -18.56
C ALA A 254 -7.28 -9.94 -17.53
N GLU A 255 -6.26 -9.19 -17.96
CA GLU A 255 -5.52 -8.27 -17.08
C GLU A 255 -6.41 -7.19 -16.45
N ASN A 256 -7.37 -6.64 -17.22
CA ASN A 256 -8.30 -5.65 -16.68
C ASN A 256 -9.26 -6.26 -15.64
N TYR A 257 -9.65 -7.53 -15.80
CA TYR A 257 -10.45 -8.25 -14.80
C TYR A 257 -9.62 -8.62 -13.56
N GLU A 258 -8.36 -9.03 -13.71
CA GLU A 258 -7.44 -9.28 -12.60
C GLU A 258 -7.26 -8.01 -11.76
N ARG A 259 -6.93 -6.87 -12.39
CA ARG A 259 -6.82 -5.56 -11.71
C ARG A 259 -8.12 -5.14 -11.02
N PHE A 260 -9.27 -5.44 -11.63
CA PHE A 260 -10.57 -5.19 -11.01
C PHE A 260 -10.77 -6.02 -9.74
N LEU A 261 -10.46 -7.32 -9.78
CA LEU A 261 -10.59 -8.24 -8.65
C LEU A 261 -9.58 -7.92 -7.54
N GLU A 262 -8.37 -7.48 -7.89
CA GLU A 262 -7.36 -7.01 -6.94
C GLU A 262 -7.79 -5.73 -6.23
N ARG A 263 -8.31 -4.75 -6.98
CA ARG A 263 -8.72 -3.45 -6.44
C ARG A 263 -9.91 -3.54 -5.49
N TYR A 264 -10.79 -4.52 -5.67
CA TYR A 264 -12.06 -4.58 -4.95
C TYR A 264 -12.28 -5.94 -4.25
N SER A 265 -11.59 -6.17 -3.13
CA SER A 265 -11.65 -7.44 -2.38
C SER A 265 -13.04 -7.79 -1.81
N LEU A 266 -13.83 -6.78 -1.42
CA LEU A 266 -15.24 -6.88 -0.99
C LEU A 266 -16.15 -6.39 -2.13
N ASN A 267 -16.43 -7.30 -3.07
CA ASN A 267 -17.00 -6.95 -4.37
C ASN A 267 -18.43 -7.45 -4.53
N PHE A 268 -19.36 -6.55 -4.87
CA PHE A 268 -20.73 -6.94 -5.27
C PHE A 268 -20.74 -7.78 -6.56
N PHE A 269 -19.73 -7.60 -7.40
CA PHE A 269 -19.62 -8.24 -8.72
C PHE A 269 -18.47 -9.24 -8.82
N LYS A 270 -17.99 -9.77 -7.67
CA LYS A 270 -16.84 -10.70 -7.66
C LYS A 270 -17.11 -11.92 -8.55
N ALA A 271 -18.25 -12.58 -8.35
CA ALA A 271 -18.63 -13.76 -9.11
C ALA A 271 -18.78 -13.48 -10.62
N GLU A 272 -19.36 -12.33 -11.00
CA GLU A 272 -19.51 -11.94 -12.42
C GLU A 272 -18.14 -11.66 -13.06
N ALA A 273 -17.25 -10.95 -12.38
CA ALA A 273 -15.89 -10.69 -12.85
C ALA A 273 -15.06 -11.98 -12.97
N GLU A 274 -15.18 -12.89 -11.99
CA GLU A 274 -14.54 -14.22 -12.03
C GLU A 274 -15.03 -15.07 -13.19
N GLU A 275 -16.33 -15.05 -13.51
CA GLU A 275 -16.90 -15.75 -14.67
C GLU A 275 -16.35 -15.20 -15.98
N LYS A 276 -16.31 -13.88 -16.14
CA LYS A 276 -15.76 -13.25 -17.35
C LYS A 276 -14.27 -13.48 -17.48
N LEU A 277 -13.51 -13.38 -16.39
CA LEU A 277 -12.07 -13.70 -16.37
C LEU A 277 -11.83 -15.15 -16.81
N TYR A 278 -12.58 -16.09 -16.24
CA TYR A 278 -12.51 -17.50 -16.63
C TYR A 278 -12.78 -17.70 -18.13
N SER A 279 -13.82 -17.06 -18.67
CA SER A 279 -14.14 -17.13 -20.10
C SER A 279 -13.01 -16.58 -20.99
N HIS A 280 -12.32 -15.53 -20.55
CA HIS A 280 -11.18 -14.97 -21.25
C HIS A 280 -9.99 -15.94 -21.27
N TYR A 281 -9.66 -16.56 -20.13
CA TYR A 281 -8.59 -17.56 -20.11
C TYR A 281 -8.92 -18.80 -20.94
N LYS A 282 -10.19 -19.21 -20.98
CA LYS A 282 -10.64 -20.33 -21.84
C LYS A 282 -10.52 -19.97 -23.32
N LYS A 283 -10.88 -18.75 -23.71
CA LYS A 283 -10.69 -18.26 -25.09
C LYS A 283 -9.20 -18.16 -25.45
N GLU A 284 -8.38 -17.68 -24.53
CA GLU A 284 -6.92 -17.61 -24.71
C GLU A 284 -6.31 -19.00 -24.85
N PHE A 285 -6.76 -19.96 -24.04
CA PHE A 285 -6.44 -21.38 -24.19
C PHE A 285 -6.82 -21.91 -25.57
N ASP A 286 -8.08 -21.71 -26.00
CA ASP A 286 -8.57 -22.20 -27.29
C ASP A 286 -7.80 -21.61 -28.48
N THR A 287 -7.35 -20.37 -28.37
CA THR A 287 -6.55 -19.68 -29.40
C THR A 287 -5.12 -20.23 -29.45
N ASN A 288 -4.56 -20.57 -28.29
CA ASN A 288 -3.18 -21.03 -28.18
C ASN A 288 -3.02 -22.55 -28.18
N LYS A 289 -4.11 -23.33 -28.22
CA LYS A 289 -4.05 -24.80 -28.10
C LYS A 289 -3.17 -25.49 -29.14
N ALA A 290 -2.98 -24.87 -30.31
CA ALA A 290 -2.10 -25.38 -31.37
C ALA A 290 -0.62 -24.98 -31.22
N ASN A 291 -0.29 -24.08 -30.28
CA ASN A 291 1.07 -23.61 -30.03
C ASN A 291 1.53 -23.99 -28.62
N ILE A 292 2.34 -25.05 -28.54
CA ILE A 292 2.84 -25.62 -27.27
C ILE A 292 3.66 -24.63 -26.46
N GLN A 293 4.40 -23.72 -27.10
CA GLN A 293 5.17 -22.70 -26.38
C GLN A 293 4.24 -21.74 -25.64
N ASN A 294 3.16 -21.32 -26.28
CA ASN A 294 2.18 -20.44 -25.65
C ASN A 294 1.40 -21.18 -24.56
N LEU A 295 1.03 -22.45 -24.77
CA LEU A 295 0.41 -23.28 -23.74
C LEU A 295 1.30 -23.45 -22.50
N LYS A 296 2.60 -23.74 -22.69
CA LYS A 296 3.55 -23.83 -21.56
C LYS A 296 3.69 -22.51 -20.83
N LYS A 297 3.82 -21.37 -21.53
CA LYS A 297 3.88 -20.04 -20.92
C LYS A 297 2.63 -19.74 -20.09
N LEU A 298 1.45 -20.07 -20.61
CA LEU A 298 0.18 -19.90 -19.91
C LEU A 298 0.07 -20.83 -18.69
N ALA A 299 0.47 -22.10 -18.85
CA ALA A 299 0.49 -23.08 -17.76
C ALA A 299 1.55 -22.76 -16.69
N GLN A 300 2.60 -22.00 -17.02
CA GLN A 300 3.64 -21.52 -16.09
C GLN A 300 3.23 -20.28 -15.31
N LYS A 301 2.21 -19.52 -15.76
CA LYS A 301 1.64 -18.36 -15.06
C LYS A 301 0.82 -18.78 -13.81
N LYS A 302 1.22 -19.89 -13.16
CA LYS A 302 0.55 -20.91 -12.33
C LYS A 302 -0.37 -20.50 -11.20
N HIS A 303 -0.66 -19.24 -11.01
CA HIS A 303 -1.63 -18.83 -10.03
C HIS A 303 -2.65 -18.05 -10.84
N PHE A 304 -3.84 -18.62 -10.98
CA PHE A 304 -5.02 -17.86 -11.38
C PHE A 304 -5.66 -17.33 -10.07
N PRO A 305 -4.98 -16.52 -9.23
CA PRO A 305 -5.33 -16.33 -7.82
C PRO A 305 -6.70 -15.68 -7.65
N PHE A 306 -7.18 -15.02 -8.70
CA PHE A 306 -8.43 -14.30 -8.71
C PHE A 306 -9.63 -15.18 -9.10
N LEU A 307 -9.42 -16.42 -9.55
CA LEU A 307 -10.50 -17.38 -9.77
C LEU A 307 -10.87 -18.13 -8.49
N SER A 308 -12.10 -18.63 -8.42
CA SER A 308 -12.50 -19.57 -7.38
C SER A 308 -11.68 -20.88 -7.46
N PRO A 309 -11.43 -21.58 -6.33
CA PRO A 309 -10.62 -22.80 -6.31
C PRO A 309 -11.09 -23.87 -7.31
N ALA A 310 -12.40 -24.03 -7.48
CA ALA A 310 -12.97 -24.97 -8.45
C ALA A 310 -12.58 -24.62 -9.90
N LYS A 311 -12.66 -23.34 -10.28
CA LYS A 311 -12.28 -22.86 -11.61
C LYS A 311 -10.76 -22.89 -11.84
N GLN A 312 -9.98 -22.62 -10.80
CA GLN A 312 -8.52 -22.78 -10.84
C GLN A 312 -8.15 -24.23 -11.16
N GLN A 313 -8.81 -25.19 -10.50
CA GLN A 313 -8.57 -26.61 -10.75
C GLN A 313 -9.02 -27.02 -12.16
N GLU A 314 -10.22 -26.62 -12.58
CA GLU A 314 -10.74 -26.93 -13.92
C GLU A 314 -9.81 -26.43 -15.02
N ILE A 315 -9.37 -25.16 -14.93
CA ILE A 315 -8.49 -24.58 -15.95
C ILE A 315 -7.10 -25.21 -15.89
N ALA A 316 -6.55 -25.47 -14.70
CA ALA A 316 -5.27 -26.15 -14.57
C ALA A 316 -5.29 -27.56 -15.18
N THR A 317 -6.37 -28.30 -14.97
CA THR A 317 -6.59 -29.61 -15.60
C THR A 317 -6.63 -29.49 -17.12
N LEU A 318 -7.46 -28.58 -17.67
CA LEU A 318 -7.57 -28.34 -19.11
C LEU A 318 -6.22 -28.02 -19.76
N TYR A 319 -5.45 -27.11 -19.16
CA TYR A 319 -4.11 -26.78 -19.64
C TYR A 319 -3.17 -27.98 -19.58
N SER A 320 -3.20 -28.76 -18.50
CA SER A 320 -2.32 -29.92 -18.34
C SER A 320 -2.61 -31.05 -19.32
N GLU A 321 -3.89 -31.35 -19.58
CA GLU A 321 -4.31 -32.45 -20.44
C GLU A 321 -4.05 -32.13 -21.92
N GLU A 322 -4.40 -30.93 -22.38
CA GLU A 322 -4.17 -30.55 -23.77
C GLU A 322 -2.67 -30.31 -24.02
N THR A 323 -1.94 -29.71 -23.08
CA THR A 323 -0.47 -29.60 -23.21
C THR A 323 0.16 -30.98 -23.35
N LYS A 324 -0.29 -31.96 -22.56
CA LYS A 324 0.17 -33.35 -22.70
C LYS A 324 -0.14 -33.93 -24.07
N LYS A 325 -1.37 -33.75 -24.56
CA LYS A 325 -1.81 -34.25 -25.87
C LYS A 325 -1.01 -33.63 -27.03
N GLN A 326 -0.75 -32.33 -26.97
CA GLN A 326 0.01 -31.62 -28.00
C GLN A 326 1.49 -32.04 -27.97
N ILE A 327 2.07 -32.22 -26.78
CA ILE A 327 3.42 -32.78 -26.62
C ILE A 327 3.50 -34.20 -27.19
N ASP A 328 2.52 -35.06 -26.87
CA ASP A 328 2.44 -36.43 -27.41
C ASP A 328 2.31 -36.44 -28.94
N ALA A 329 1.58 -35.49 -29.53
CA ALA A 329 1.49 -35.32 -30.98
C ALA A 329 2.83 -34.89 -31.59
N LEU A 330 3.52 -33.90 -31.01
CA LEU A 330 4.86 -33.51 -31.47
C LEU A 330 5.86 -34.68 -31.38
N TYR A 331 5.82 -35.48 -30.31
CA TYR A 331 6.66 -36.66 -30.20
C TYR A 331 6.44 -37.61 -31.36
N LYS A 332 5.17 -37.89 -31.66
CA LYS A 332 4.80 -38.78 -32.76
C LYS A 332 5.30 -38.24 -34.10
N ASP A 333 5.03 -36.98 -34.40
CA ASP A 333 5.42 -36.34 -35.65
C ASP A 333 6.95 -36.32 -35.83
N CYS A 334 7.71 -36.03 -34.77
CA CYS A 334 9.16 -36.03 -34.83
C CYS A 334 9.74 -37.43 -34.98
N VAL A 335 9.22 -38.42 -34.26
CA VAL A 335 9.65 -39.82 -34.43
C VAL A 335 9.37 -40.28 -35.86
N GLU A 336 8.20 -39.98 -36.43
CA GLU A 336 7.87 -40.31 -37.81
C GLU A 336 8.79 -39.59 -38.81
N GLN A 337 9.08 -38.31 -38.61
CA GLN A 337 10.00 -37.54 -39.44
C GLN A 337 11.41 -38.15 -39.43
N TYR A 338 11.95 -38.45 -38.24
CA TYR A 338 13.28 -39.07 -38.13
C TYR A 338 13.28 -40.49 -38.70
N GLN A 339 12.23 -41.28 -38.48
CA GLN A 339 12.09 -42.62 -39.08
C GLN A 339 12.09 -42.57 -40.61
N SER A 340 11.46 -41.55 -41.21
CA SER A 340 11.43 -41.35 -42.66
C SER A 340 12.73 -40.77 -43.24
N SER A 341 13.52 -40.03 -42.46
CA SER A 341 14.84 -39.52 -42.87
C SER A 341 15.85 -40.68 -42.92
N SER A 342 16.42 -40.95 -44.09
CA SER A 342 17.33 -42.09 -44.30
C SER A 342 18.81 -41.74 -44.07
N GLN A 343 19.16 -40.52 -43.67
CA GLN A 343 20.55 -40.03 -43.78
C GLN A 343 21.18 -39.44 -42.50
N ALA A 344 20.41 -39.14 -41.45
CA ALA A 344 20.97 -38.51 -40.24
C ALA A 344 21.77 -39.52 -39.38
N PRO A 345 23.08 -39.32 -39.16
CA PRO A 345 23.91 -40.23 -38.37
C PRO A 345 23.48 -40.35 -36.91
N ALA A 346 22.90 -39.29 -36.32
CA ALA A 346 22.43 -39.27 -34.94
C ALA A 346 20.98 -39.75 -34.76
N LYS A 347 20.32 -40.25 -35.81
CA LYS A 347 18.89 -40.61 -35.82
C LYS A 347 18.47 -41.52 -34.65
N GLU A 348 19.20 -42.61 -34.42
CA GLU A 348 18.86 -43.58 -33.37
C GLU A 348 18.96 -42.97 -31.96
N ALA A 349 19.96 -42.13 -31.74
CA ALA A 349 20.14 -41.41 -30.48
C ALA A 349 18.99 -40.42 -30.24
N ILE A 350 18.58 -39.67 -31.27
CA ILE A 350 17.46 -38.74 -31.18
C ILE A 350 16.15 -39.47 -30.91
N ILE A 351 15.90 -40.62 -31.56
CA ILE A 351 14.70 -41.43 -31.30
C ILE A 351 14.67 -41.91 -29.84
N LYS A 352 15.78 -42.46 -29.32
CA LYS A 352 15.87 -42.90 -27.92
C LYS A 352 15.62 -41.74 -26.94
N ILE A 353 16.17 -40.56 -27.24
CA ILE A 353 15.93 -39.33 -26.47
C ILE A 353 14.44 -38.95 -26.47
N LEU A 354 13.79 -38.97 -27.63
CA LEU A 354 12.37 -38.64 -27.78
C LEU A 354 11.49 -39.66 -27.02
N GLU A 355 11.83 -40.95 -27.07
CA GLU A 355 11.11 -42.00 -26.33
C GLU A 355 11.26 -41.82 -24.81
N PHE A 356 12.47 -41.55 -24.33
CA PHE A 356 12.72 -41.27 -22.92
C PHE A 356 11.95 -40.04 -22.46
N ALA A 357 12.00 -38.97 -23.24
CA ALA A 357 11.32 -37.72 -22.93
C ALA A 357 9.78 -37.88 -22.91
N ARG A 358 9.23 -38.73 -23.78
CA ARG A 358 7.80 -39.11 -23.77
C ARG A 358 7.43 -39.87 -22.50
N GLN A 359 8.25 -40.81 -22.05
CA GLN A 359 8.00 -41.58 -20.82
C GLN A 359 8.05 -40.70 -19.56
N ASN A 360 9.03 -39.79 -19.50
CA ASN A 360 9.30 -38.99 -18.30
C ASN A 360 8.63 -37.60 -18.30
N LYS A 361 7.88 -37.25 -19.36
CA LYS A 361 7.15 -35.97 -19.56
C LYS A 361 8.02 -34.70 -19.58
N SER A 362 9.30 -34.80 -19.28
CA SER A 362 10.30 -33.76 -19.47
C SER A 362 11.64 -34.44 -19.74
N CYS A 363 12.49 -33.78 -20.51
CA CYS A 363 13.85 -34.23 -20.69
C CYS A 363 14.81 -33.04 -20.62
N PRO A 364 15.27 -32.67 -19.42
CA PRO A 364 16.25 -31.62 -19.29
C PRO A 364 17.56 -32.06 -19.97
N VAL A 365 18.14 -31.16 -20.77
CA VAL A 365 19.41 -31.37 -21.47
C VAL A 365 20.47 -30.49 -20.81
N SER A 366 21.59 -31.05 -20.36
CA SER A 366 22.75 -30.27 -19.95
C SER A 366 23.86 -30.38 -20.99
N ILE A 367 24.58 -29.28 -21.18
CA ILE A 367 25.74 -29.22 -22.06
C ILE A 367 26.98 -29.04 -21.19
N GLU A 368 27.92 -29.96 -21.31
CA GLU A 368 29.19 -29.93 -20.59
C GLU A 368 30.32 -29.67 -21.58
N TYR A 369 31.24 -28.78 -21.22
CA TYR A 369 32.35 -28.40 -22.08
C TYR A 369 33.68 -28.83 -21.47
N SER A 370 34.56 -29.38 -22.29
CA SER A 370 35.93 -29.72 -21.92
C SER A 370 36.91 -29.19 -22.97
N TRP A 371 37.99 -28.56 -22.53
CA TRP A 371 38.97 -27.93 -23.41
C TRP A 371 40.36 -28.48 -23.10
N ALA A 372 41.03 -29.03 -24.11
CA ALA A 372 42.42 -29.43 -24.06
C ALA A 372 43.25 -28.54 -24.98
N MET A 373 44.46 -28.19 -24.54
CA MET A 373 45.41 -27.43 -25.33
C MET A 373 46.68 -28.26 -25.48
N GLU A 374 47.05 -28.59 -26.71
CA GLU A 374 48.27 -29.32 -27.00
C GLU A 374 49.11 -28.54 -28.01
N GLY A 375 50.41 -28.36 -27.72
CA GLY A 375 51.34 -27.74 -28.67
C GLY A 375 51.16 -26.23 -28.90
N LEU A 376 50.37 -25.53 -28.10
CA LEU A 376 50.21 -24.06 -28.15
C LEU A 376 51.24 -23.29 -27.29
N GLU A 377 52.22 -23.99 -26.71
CA GLU A 377 53.27 -23.42 -25.88
C GLU A 377 54.48 -22.99 -26.73
N GLY A 378 54.68 -21.69 -26.88
CA GLY A 378 55.87 -21.14 -27.56
C GLY A 378 55.65 -19.76 -28.16
N PRO A 379 56.72 -19.03 -28.53
CA PRO A 379 56.60 -17.80 -29.31
C PRO A 379 56.15 -18.14 -30.73
N PHE A 380 55.00 -17.60 -31.14
CA PHE A 380 54.52 -17.74 -32.51
C PHE A 380 55.08 -16.58 -33.34
N PRO A 381 55.73 -16.85 -34.47
CA PRO A 381 56.33 -15.79 -35.27
C PRO A 381 55.25 -14.93 -35.92
N ILE A 382 55.17 -13.65 -35.56
CA ILE A 382 54.51 -12.65 -36.40
C ILE A 382 55.57 -12.09 -37.34
N VAL A 383 55.43 -12.38 -38.62
CA VAL A 383 56.21 -11.71 -39.66
C VAL A 383 55.45 -10.45 -40.05
N THR A 384 56.03 -9.29 -39.76
CA THR A 384 55.54 -8.00 -40.26
C THR A 384 56.21 -7.68 -41.59
N THR A 385 55.60 -6.83 -42.43
CA THR A 385 56.19 -6.39 -43.72
C THR A 385 57.53 -5.66 -43.59
N LEU A 386 57.96 -5.28 -42.38
CA LEU A 386 59.26 -4.67 -42.10
C LEU A 386 60.39 -5.70 -41.90
N GLY A 387 60.12 -7.00 -42.06
CA GLY A 387 61.10 -8.06 -41.82
C GLY A 387 61.49 -8.23 -40.34
N GLN A 388 60.88 -7.45 -39.44
CA GLN A 388 61.03 -7.62 -38.01
C GLN A 388 60.19 -8.81 -37.56
N GLN A 389 60.86 -9.86 -37.11
CA GLN A 389 60.24 -10.93 -36.33
C GLN A 389 59.91 -10.34 -34.95
N GLN A 390 58.63 -10.13 -34.68
CA GLN A 390 58.16 -9.91 -33.33
C GLN A 390 57.60 -11.23 -32.81
N ASN A 391 58.05 -11.64 -31.63
CA ASN A 391 57.43 -12.75 -30.92
C ASN A 391 56.01 -12.28 -30.51
N ALA A 392 54.98 -12.85 -31.13
CA ALA A 392 53.63 -12.69 -30.61
C ALA A 392 53.56 -13.29 -29.21
N GLN A 393 52.70 -12.74 -28.36
CA GLN A 393 52.24 -13.51 -27.21
C GLN A 393 51.64 -14.83 -27.72
N ALA A 394 52.01 -15.93 -27.05
CA ALA A 394 51.54 -17.25 -27.41
C ALA A 394 50.00 -17.30 -27.38
N PRO A 395 49.33 -17.93 -28.38
CA PRO A 395 47.92 -18.27 -28.36
C PRO A 395 47.47 -18.91 -27.05
N SER A 396 48.35 -19.65 -26.35
CA SER A 396 48.03 -20.27 -25.06
C SER A 396 47.52 -19.29 -23.99
N VAL A 397 47.98 -18.03 -23.98
CA VAL A 397 47.48 -17.00 -23.04
C VAL A 397 46.01 -16.65 -23.36
N TYR A 398 45.63 -16.73 -24.64
CA TYR A 398 44.27 -16.49 -25.13
C TYR A 398 43.29 -17.63 -24.87
N PHE A 399 43.78 -18.84 -24.62
CA PHE A 399 42.97 -20.03 -24.36
C PHE A 399 43.02 -20.47 -22.89
N SER A 400 43.37 -19.55 -21.99
CA SER A 400 43.30 -19.75 -20.54
C SER A 400 41.88 -20.13 -20.07
N ALA A 401 41.76 -20.74 -18.88
CA ALA A 401 40.48 -21.16 -18.32
C ALA A 401 39.41 -20.04 -18.32
N ALA A 402 39.77 -18.80 -17.97
CA ALA A 402 38.84 -17.66 -17.98
C ALA A 402 38.33 -17.30 -19.39
N LYS A 403 39.15 -17.50 -20.42
CA LYS A 403 38.75 -17.31 -21.82
C LYS A 403 37.96 -18.49 -22.36
N ASN A 404 38.18 -19.69 -21.84
CA ASN A 404 37.35 -20.86 -22.13
C ASN A 404 35.91 -20.68 -21.65
N ASP A 405 35.69 -20.06 -20.48
CA ASP A 405 34.35 -19.69 -20.03
C ASP A 405 33.70 -18.65 -20.97
N SER A 406 34.49 -17.68 -21.45
CA SER A 406 34.01 -16.70 -22.44
C SER A 406 33.65 -17.35 -23.78
N ASN A 407 34.41 -18.36 -24.20
CA ASN A 407 34.16 -19.14 -25.40
C ASN A 407 32.89 -20.00 -25.26
N GLN A 408 32.66 -20.59 -24.08
CA GLN A 408 31.40 -21.28 -23.79
C GLN A 408 30.21 -20.35 -23.94
N LEU A 409 30.27 -19.12 -23.44
CA LEU A 409 29.19 -18.13 -23.60
C LEU A 409 28.88 -17.76 -25.06
N LEU A 410 29.86 -17.86 -25.96
CA LEU A 410 29.67 -17.63 -27.40
C LEU A 410 29.09 -18.86 -28.12
N LEU A 411 29.49 -20.06 -27.71
CA LEU A 411 29.08 -21.32 -28.33
C LEU A 411 27.69 -21.79 -27.85
N ASP A 412 27.40 -21.62 -26.56
CA ASP A 412 26.21 -22.14 -25.90
C ASP A 412 24.88 -21.69 -26.54
N PRO A 413 24.67 -20.41 -26.91
CA PRO A 413 23.44 -20.00 -27.59
C PRO A 413 23.24 -20.68 -28.95
N LYS A 414 24.33 -20.83 -29.72
CA LYS A 414 24.29 -21.46 -31.05
C LYS A 414 24.03 -22.96 -30.93
N LEU A 415 24.67 -23.62 -29.98
CA LEU A 415 24.46 -25.05 -29.78
C LEU A 415 23.05 -25.34 -29.23
N LYS A 416 22.53 -24.48 -28.34
CA LYS A 416 21.13 -24.52 -27.90
C LYS A 416 20.15 -24.39 -29.06
N GLU A 417 20.42 -23.51 -30.02
CA GLU A 417 19.61 -23.36 -31.23
C GLU A 417 19.65 -24.63 -32.09
N VAL A 418 20.83 -25.20 -32.33
CA VAL A 418 21.01 -26.45 -33.08
C VAL A 418 20.26 -27.59 -32.40
N ILE A 419 20.43 -27.79 -31.09
CA ILE A 419 19.72 -28.82 -30.31
C ILE A 419 18.20 -28.61 -30.37
N SER A 420 17.73 -27.37 -30.21
CA SER A 420 16.29 -27.05 -30.27
C SER A 420 15.69 -27.25 -31.66
N SER A 421 16.52 -27.24 -32.71
CA SER A 421 16.10 -27.52 -34.09
C SER A 421 16.00 -29.02 -34.39
N ALA A 422 16.80 -29.84 -33.69
CA ALA A 422 16.77 -31.29 -33.81
C ALA A 422 15.73 -31.93 -32.88
N ILE A 423 15.60 -31.40 -31.67
CA ILE A 423 14.61 -31.81 -30.69
C ILE A 423 13.70 -30.62 -30.42
N PRO A 424 12.43 -30.63 -30.86
CA PRO A 424 11.57 -29.46 -30.77
C PRO A 424 11.48 -28.89 -29.36
N TYR A 425 11.45 -27.57 -29.31
CA TYR A 425 11.28 -26.82 -28.08
C TYR A 425 10.01 -27.25 -27.34
N GLY A 426 10.16 -27.64 -26.07
CA GLY A 426 9.08 -28.15 -25.23
C GLY A 426 9.19 -29.64 -24.89
N ILE A 427 10.00 -30.38 -25.63
CA ILE A 427 10.38 -31.77 -25.34
C ILE A 427 11.69 -31.80 -24.55
N ALA A 428 12.72 -31.14 -25.10
CA ALA A 428 14.00 -30.92 -24.45
C ALA A 428 14.12 -29.45 -24.02
N GLU A 429 14.52 -29.22 -22.78
CA GLU A 429 14.83 -27.88 -22.27
C GLU A 429 16.26 -27.88 -21.75
N VAL A 430 17.09 -26.96 -22.27
CA VAL A 430 18.49 -26.89 -21.85
C VAL A 430 18.58 -26.29 -20.44
N GLN A 431 19.10 -27.07 -19.50
CA GLN A 431 19.21 -26.75 -18.08
C GLN A 431 20.64 -26.99 -17.58
N THR A 432 20.95 -26.55 -16.36
CA THR A 432 22.28 -26.74 -15.75
C THR A 432 22.56 -28.20 -15.40
N LYS A 433 21.50 -28.99 -15.16
CA LYS A 433 21.56 -30.44 -14.97
C LYS A 433 20.46 -31.08 -15.78
N GLY A 434 20.79 -32.14 -16.50
CA GLY A 434 19.86 -32.83 -17.37
C GLY A 434 19.97 -34.35 -17.27
N ASP A 435 18.90 -35.04 -17.65
CA ASP A 435 18.91 -36.48 -17.87
C ASP A 435 19.69 -36.81 -19.16
N ILE A 436 19.73 -35.86 -20.10
CA ILE A 436 20.59 -35.92 -21.28
C ILE A 436 21.79 -35.03 -21.04
N VAL A 437 22.98 -35.59 -21.23
CA VAL A 437 24.24 -34.86 -21.12
C VAL A 437 24.93 -34.83 -22.47
N ILE A 438 25.09 -33.64 -23.05
CA ILE A 438 25.86 -33.42 -24.28
C ILE A 438 27.25 -32.95 -23.86
N LYS A 439 28.25 -33.82 -23.98
CA LYS A 439 29.64 -33.49 -23.70
C LYS A 439 30.31 -33.01 -24.97
N VAL A 440 30.76 -31.76 -24.97
CA VAL A 440 31.49 -31.12 -26.05
C VAL A 440 32.94 -30.95 -25.60
N SER A 441 33.82 -31.74 -26.18
CA SER A 441 35.26 -31.65 -25.93
C SER A 441 35.96 -31.07 -27.16
N ALA A 442 36.99 -30.25 -26.95
CA ALA A 442 37.83 -29.77 -28.04
C ALA A 442 39.31 -29.82 -27.67
N ASN A 443 40.13 -30.35 -28.58
CA ASN A 443 41.58 -30.21 -28.54
C ASN A 443 41.99 -29.07 -29.49
N ILE A 444 42.64 -28.04 -28.95
CA ILE A 444 43.05 -26.86 -29.70
C ILE A 444 44.51 -27.03 -30.08
N LEU A 445 44.78 -27.06 -31.38
CA LEU A 445 46.10 -27.27 -31.95
C LEU A 445 46.51 -26.07 -32.82
N PRO A 446 47.82 -25.84 -33.00
CA PRO A 446 48.29 -24.94 -34.06
C PRO A 446 47.92 -25.55 -35.42
N SER A 447 47.25 -24.77 -36.26
CA SER A 447 46.97 -25.17 -37.63
C SER A 447 48.24 -25.12 -38.47
N THR A 448 48.30 -25.85 -39.58
CA THR A 448 49.39 -25.72 -40.57
C THR A 448 49.27 -24.45 -41.42
N TYR A 449 48.13 -23.75 -41.36
CA TYR A 449 47.88 -22.53 -42.13
C TYR A 449 48.32 -21.28 -41.39
N SER A 450 48.79 -20.28 -42.13
CA SER A 450 48.99 -18.91 -41.65
C SER A 450 47.96 -17.99 -42.29
N TYR A 451 47.42 -17.06 -41.51
CA TYR A 451 46.38 -16.13 -41.94
C TYR A 451 46.96 -14.74 -42.11
N GLU A 452 46.78 -14.18 -43.31
CA GLU A 452 47.21 -12.84 -43.64
C GLU A 452 46.12 -11.82 -43.26
N PHE A 453 46.49 -10.80 -42.49
CA PHE A 453 45.64 -9.67 -42.19
C PHE A 453 46.26 -8.37 -42.70
N THR A 454 45.49 -7.65 -43.51
CA THR A 454 45.88 -6.34 -44.06
C THR A 454 45.06 -5.24 -43.39
N LEU A 455 45.73 -4.27 -42.79
CA LEU A 455 45.11 -3.10 -42.15
C LEU A 455 44.83 -2.03 -43.20
N SER A 456 43.62 -1.92 -43.76
CA SER A 456 43.32 -0.85 -44.73
C SER A 456 43.33 0.54 -44.04
N PRO A 457 44.02 1.58 -44.56
CA PRO A 457 44.69 1.68 -45.87
C PRO A 457 46.22 1.46 -45.85
N SER A 458 46.80 0.93 -44.77
CA SER A 458 48.24 0.66 -44.70
C SER A 458 48.63 -0.60 -45.49
N PHE A 459 49.77 -0.55 -46.19
CA PHE A 459 50.35 -1.71 -46.90
C PHE A 459 51.00 -2.73 -45.95
N THR A 460 50.71 -2.66 -44.64
CA THR A 460 51.29 -3.55 -43.64
C THR A 460 50.48 -4.82 -43.57
N LYS A 461 51.11 -5.93 -43.95
CA LYS A 461 50.59 -7.29 -43.76
C LYS A 461 51.13 -7.84 -42.45
N SER A 462 50.24 -8.43 -41.67
CA SER A 462 50.58 -9.21 -40.49
C SER A 462 50.12 -10.64 -40.72
N TYR A 463 51.01 -11.60 -40.48
CA TYR A 463 50.67 -13.02 -40.54
C TYR A 463 50.51 -13.58 -39.13
N PHE A 464 49.44 -14.33 -38.92
CA PHE A 464 49.15 -15.00 -37.66
C PHE A 464 49.09 -16.51 -37.89
N GLN A 465 49.63 -17.28 -36.96
CA GLN A 465 49.47 -18.73 -36.99
C GLN A 465 47.99 -19.08 -36.87
N GLY A 466 47.52 -19.98 -37.70
CA GLY A 466 46.18 -20.52 -37.58
C GLY A 466 46.00 -21.36 -36.33
N ILE A 467 44.77 -21.49 -35.90
CA ILE A 467 44.33 -22.45 -34.88
C ILE A 467 43.39 -23.45 -35.53
N GLU A 468 43.41 -24.69 -35.07
CA GLU A 468 42.43 -25.70 -35.45
C GLU A 468 41.81 -26.31 -34.19
N TYR A 469 40.54 -26.66 -34.28
CA TYR A 469 39.84 -27.35 -33.20
C TYR A 469 39.47 -28.75 -33.67
N GLN A 470 39.92 -29.74 -32.92
CA GLN A 470 39.50 -31.13 -33.05
C GLN A 470 38.42 -31.39 -32.01
N TRP A 471 37.18 -31.45 -32.46
CA TRP A 471 36.00 -31.59 -31.62
C TRP A 471 35.63 -33.06 -31.43
N SER A 472 35.13 -33.37 -30.24
CA SER A 472 34.41 -34.60 -29.92
C SER A 472 33.10 -34.22 -29.23
N ILE A 473 31.98 -34.66 -29.80
CA ILE A 473 30.66 -34.52 -29.19
C ILE A 473 30.16 -35.89 -28.82
N GLN A 474 29.75 -36.04 -27.56
CA GLN A 474 29.16 -37.26 -27.06
C GLN A 474 27.81 -36.93 -26.45
N ILE A 475 26.78 -37.70 -26.79
CA ILE A 475 25.44 -37.57 -26.24
C ILE A 475 25.18 -38.75 -25.32
N PHE A 476 24.90 -38.46 -24.06
CA PHE A 476 24.57 -39.45 -23.04
C PHE A 476 23.10 -39.30 -22.63
N LEU A 477 22.47 -40.43 -22.36
CA LEU A 477 21.20 -40.49 -21.64
C LEU A 477 21.45 -41.23 -20.33
N GLN A 478 21.31 -40.49 -19.21
CA GLN A 478 21.71 -40.88 -17.87
C GLN A 478 23.22 -41.21 -17.78
N GLU A 479 23.62 -42.39 -18.26
CA GLU A 479 25.03 -42.84 -18.34
C GLU A 479 25.32 -43.61 -19.64
N GLU A 480 24.30 -43.95 -20.44
CA GLU A 480 24.46 -44.66 -21.71
C GLU A 480 24.90 -43.68 -22.80
N LYS A 481 26.09 -43.92 -23.39
CA LYS A 481 26.55 -43.16 -24.56
C LYS A 481 25.72 -43.56 -25.78
N LEU A 482 24.89 -42.63 -26.27
CA LEU A 482 24.01 -42.86 -27.41
C LEU A 482 24.66 -42.51 -28.75
N PHE A 483 25.51 -41.47 -28.76
CA PHE A 483 26.10 -40.95 -29.99
C PHE A 483 27.47 -40.36 -29.73
N GLU A 484 28.35 -40.46 -30.72
CA GLU A 484 29.66 -39.83 -30.72
C GLU A 484 30.03 -39.34 -32.12
N PHE A 485 30.50 -38.11 -32.21
CA PHE A 485 30.90 -37.47 -33.46
C PHE A 485 32.20 -36.71 -33.26
N PHE A 486 33.11 -36.87 -34.23
CA PHE A 486 34.38 -36.17 -34.28
C PHE A 486 34.43 -35.29 -35.52
N CYS A 487 34.90 -34.06 -35.37
CA CYS A 487 35.17 -33.20 -36.53
C CYS A 487 36.32 -32.24 -36.27
N THR A 488 36.98 -31.85 -37.35
CA THR A 488 37.96 -30.77 -37.33
C THR A 488 37.36 -29.54 -37.98
N THR A 489 37.53 -28.39 -37.35
CA THR A 489 37.11 -27.09 -37.88
C THR A 489 38.29 -26.16 -37.97
N LEU A 490 38.36 -25.44 -39.08
CA LEU A 490 39.40 -24.48 -39.38
C LEU A 490 38.76 -23.11 -39.61
N PRO A 491 39.45 -22.01 -39.25
CA PRO A 491 39.03 -20.68 -39.66
C PRO A 491 39.01 -20.60 -41.20
N PRO A 492 38.05 -19.91 -41.84
CA PRO A 492 38.05 -19.79 -43.30
C PRO A 492 39.27 -18.98 -43.77
N MET A 493 39.88 -19.37 -44.91
CA MET A 493 41.10 -18.73 -45.43
C MET A 493 40.97 -17.21 -45.67
N ASN A 494 39.75 -16.69 -45.75
CA ASN A 494 39.43 -15.30 -46.06
C ASN A 494 38.73 -14.55 -44.90
N ILE A 495 39.04 -14.87 -43.63
CA ILE A 495 38.49 -14.14 -42.48
C ILE A 495 38.74 -12.64 -42.62
N LYS A 496 37.65 -11.86 -42.51
CA LYS A 496 37.69 -10.41 -42.42
C LYS A 496 37.58 -9.97 -40.97
N ILE A 497 38.57 -9.23 -40.49
CA ILE A 497 38.51 -8.58 -39.17
C ILE A 497 38.15 -7.11 -39.40
N ASN A 498 36.94 -6.73 -39.02
CA ASN A 498 36.55 -5.34 -38.97
C ASN A 498 37.05 -4.76 -37.63
N TYR A 499 37.86 -3.72 -37.67
CA TYR A 499 38.22 -2.93 -36.49
C TYR A 499 37.74 -1.49 -36.67
N THR A 500 37.25 -0.88 -35.60
CA THR A 500 36.76 0.49 -35.62
C THR A 500 37.90 1.43 -35.24
N THR A 501 38.32 2.29 -36.16
CA THR A 501 39.33 3.32 -35.86
C THR A 501 38.67 4.46 -35.07
N TYR A 502 39.00 4.61 -33.79
CA TYR A 502 38.73 5.86 -33.08
C TYR A 502 39.80 6.88 -33.47
N LYS A 503 39.35 8.04 -33.97
CA LYS A 503 40.20 9.08 -34.58
C LYS A 503 41.43 9.37 -33.71
N TYR A 504 42.62 9.24 -34.33
CA TYR A 504 43.97 9.67 -33.86
C TYR A 504 44.88 8.67 -33.12
N GLN A 505 44.55 7.38 -32.99
CA GLN A 505 45.53 6.36 -32.60
C GLN A 505 45.85 5.44 -33.77
N THR A 506 47.13 5.12 -34.00
CA THR A 506 47.55 4.05 -34.92
C THR A 506 46.87 2.76 -34.48
N SER A 507 45.90 2.29 -35.25
CA SER A 507 45.15 1.07 -34.95
C SER A 507 46.09 -0.13 -35.08
N TYR A 508 46.53 -0.68 -33.95
CA TYR A 508 47.22 -1.96 -33.88
C TYR A 508 46.17 -3.08 -33.93
N ILE A 509 46.35 -4.04 -34.84
CA ILE A 509 45.59 -5.28 -34.81
C ILE A 509 46.05 -6.05 -33.58
N SER A 510 45.21 -6.12 -32.54
CA SER A 510 45.54 -6.93 -31.37
C SER A 510 45.40 -8.41 -31.72
N PRO A 511 46.31 -9.29 -31.26
CA PRO A 511 46.16 -10.74 -31.43
C PRO A 511 44.83 -11.24 -30.84
N ASP A 512 44.32 -10.63 -29.76
CA ASP A 512 42.98 -10.89 -29.19
C ASP A 512 41.87 -10.82 -30.25
N SER A 513 41.88 -9.76 -31.05
CA SER A 513 40.83 -9.52 -32.05
C SER A 513 40.89 -10.53 -33.19
N VAL A 514 42.12 -10.96 -33.52
CA VAL A 514 42.37 -11.95 -34.58
C VAL A 514 41.94 -13.33 -34.15
N TYR A 515 42.48 -13.82 -33.04
CA TYR A 515 42.14 -15.14 -32.53
C TYR A 515 40.68 -15.21 -32.09
N GLY A 516 40.10 -14.13 -31.53
CA GLY A 516 38.68 -14.05 -31.23
C GLY A 516 37.80 -14.26 -32.48
N LYS A 517 38.14 -13.63 -33.61
CA LYS A 517 37.41 -13.83 -34.88
C LYS A 517 37.61 -15.22 -35.47
N MET A 518 38.81 -15.78 -35.36
CA MET A 518 39.06 -17.18 -35.75
C MET A 518 38.17 -18.14 -34.95
N VAL A 519 38.13 -17.99 -33.63
CA VAL A 519 37.28 -18.80 -32.74
C VAL A 519 35.80 -18.67 -33.09
N GLU A 520 35.29 -17.45 -33.29
CA GLU A 520 33.89 -17.22 -33.68
C GLU A 520 33.52 -17.95 -34.99
N SER A 521 34.42 -17.93 -35.98
CA SER A 521 34.23 -18.59 -37.27
C SER A 521 34.30 -20.11 -37.16
N ILE A 522 35.22 -20.62 -36.35
CA ILE A 522 35.33 -22.04 -36.00
C ILE A 522 34.05 -22.52 -35.33
N PHE A 523 33.50 -21.75 -34.38
CA PHE A 523 32.24 -22.12 -33.71
C PHE A 523 31.07 -22.11 -34.68
N ALA A 524 31.04 -21.21 -35.67
CA ALA A 524 30.02 -21.23 -36.71
C ALA A 524 30.11 -22.52 -37.55
N ASP A 525 31.28 -22.86 -38.08
CA ASP A 525 31.52 -24.11 -38.83
C ASP A 525 31.20 -25.35 -38.00
N PHE A 526 31.64 -25.37 -36.74
CA PHE A 526 31.31 -26.44 -35.79
C PHE A 526 29.79 -26.60 -35.65
N THR A 527 29.06 -25.54 -35.29
CA THR A 527 27.61 -25.61 -35.08
C THR A 527 26.84 -26.02 -36.33
N GLN A 528 27.32 -25.63 -37.52
CA GLN A 528 26.78 -26.11 -38.78
C GLN A 528 26.98 -27.62 -38.94
N LYS A 529 28.21 -28.13 -38.73
CA LYS A 529 28.50 -29.56 -38.79
C LYS A 529 27.68 -30.35 -37.77
N VAL A 530 27.52 -29.85 -36.54
CA VAL A 530 26.61 -30.47 -35.56
C VAL A 530 25.18 -30.50 -36.06
N SER A 531 24.71 -29.40 -36.65
CA SER A 531 23.37 -29.35 -37.23
C SER A 531 23.19 -30.36 -38.36
N GLU A 532 24.22 -30.64 -39.17
CA GLU A 532 24.19 -31.64 -40.24
C GLU A 532 24.21 -33.08 -39.70
N GLN A 533 24.77 -33.31 -38.50
CA GLN A 533 24.73 -34.63 -37.86
C GLN A 533 23.39 -34.92 -37.17
N LEU A 534 22.75 -33.88 -36.62
CA LEU A 534 21.51 -33.99 -35.86
C LEU A 534 20.22 -33.86 -36.68
N LYS A 535 20.28 -33.27 -37.89
CA LYS A 535 19.16 -33.19 -38.84
C LYS A 535 19.27 -34.30 -39.87
#